data_AF-A0A7W4J9T1-F1
#
_entry.id   AF-A0A7W4J9T1-F1
#
_cell.length_a   1.000
_cell.length_b   1.000
_cell.length_c   1.000
_cell.angle_alpha   90.00
_cell.angle_beta   90.00
_cell.angle_gamma   90.00
#
_symmetry.space_group_name_H-M   'P 1'
#
loop_
_entity.id
_entity.type
_entity.pdbx_description
1 polymer ?
#
loop_
_entity_poly.entity_id
_entity_poly.type
_entity_poly.pdbx_seq_one_letter_code
_entity_poly.pdbx_strand_id
1 'polypeptide(L)'
;MTDSRTRTLHALIRLRKTEVDRARAVLAQAMAEEHAAAADVARCRAVIEREQREASCGQTSLDDFRLWLPAGEDAVKRAEQALHAARQVSDQARETLVRANAVLKAAQTILDRRLEDEREARGRREQAEIDDLSRRNNIAAA
;
A
#
# COMPACT_ATOMS: atom_id res chain seq x y z
N MET A 1 -15.52 -32.71 5.09
CA MET A 1 -15.56 -31.57 6.04
C MET A 1 -14.29 -30.76 5.86
N THR A 2 -14.38 -29.48 5.47
CA THR A 2 -13.20 -28.60 5.35
C THR A 2 -12.47 -28.52 6.68
N ASP A 3 -11.15 -28.75 6.69
CA ASP A 3 -10.32 -28.72 7.88
C ASP A 3 -10.43 -27.35 8.58
N SER A 4 -10.48 -27.37 9.92
CA SER A 4 -10.50 -26.18 10.78
C SER A 4 -9.35 -25.22 10.45
N ARG A 5 -8.18 -25.79 10.11
CA ARG A 5 -7.01 -25.03 9.69
C ARG A 5 -7.23 -24.27 8.38
N THR A 6 -7.86 -24.90 7.38
CA THR A 6 -8.18 -24.27 6.08
C THR A 6 -9.20 -23.14 6.26
N ARG A 7 -10.20 -23.31 7.12
CA ARG A 7 -11.14 -22.23 7.50
C ARG A 7 -10.43 -21.05 8.17
N THR A 8 -9.49 -21.34 9.06
CA THR A 8 -8.68 -20.32 9.76
C THR A 8 -7.81 -19.55 8.77
N LEU A 9 -7.18 -20.22 7.79
CA LEU A 9 -6.41 -19.58 6.73
C LEU A 9 -7.27 -18.66 5.85
N HIS A 10 -8.49 -19.07 5.50
CA HIS A 10 -9.43 -18.18 4.80
C HIS A 10 -9.79 -16.94 5.62
N ALA A 11 -10.01 -17.09 6.93
CA ALA A 11 -10.24 -15.96 7.82
C ALA A 11 -9.04 -15.01 7.88
N LEU A 12 -7.82 -15.55 7.99
CA LEU A 12 -6.59 -14.78 7.94
C LEU A 12 -6.44 -14.02 6.62
N ILE A 13 -6.69 -14.66 5.47
CA ILE A 13 -6.63 -14.00 4.16
C ILE A 13 -7.63 -12.85 4.08
N ARG A 14 -8.86 -13.01 4.60
CA ARG A 14 -9.83 -11.91 4.66
C ARG A 14 -9.30 -10.74 5.49
N LEU A 15 -8.72 -11.01 6.66
CA LEU A 15 -8.09 -9.98 7.48
C LEU A 15 -6.95 -9.27 6.72
N ARG A 16 -6.06 -10.03 6.06
CA ARG A 16 -4.96 -9.43 5.29
C ARG A 16 -5.44 -8.60 4.10
N LYS A 17 -6.55 -8.97 3.46
CA LYS A 17 -7.19 -8.11 2.45
C LYS A 17 -7.64 -6.77 3.05
N THR A 18 -8.31 -6.80 4.20
CA THR A 18 -8.73 -5.56 4.87
C THR A 18 -7.55 -4.68 5.29
N GLU A 19 -6.42 -5.29 5.68
CA GLU A 19 -5.20 -4.54 5.97
C GLU A 19 -4.57 -3.91 4.73
N VAL A 20 -4.57 -4.62 3.60
CA VAL A 20 -4.13 -4.05 2.30
C VAL A 20 -5.02 -2.88 1.90
N ASP A 21 -6.34 -3.01 2.04
CA ASP A 21 -7.28 -1.94 1.71
C ASP A 21 -7.07 -0.72 2.63
N ARG A 22 -6.82 -0.95 3.93
CA ARG A 22 -6.45 0.12 4.87
C ARG A 22 -5.13 0.78 4.47
N ALA A 23 -4.10 0.01 4.12
CA ALA A 23 -2.81 0.55 3.67
C ALA A 23 -2.94 1.37 2.38
N ARG A 24 -3.82 0.96 1.45
CA ARG A 24 -4.14 1.74 0.24
C ARG A 24 -4.81 3.07 0.58
N ALA A 25 -5.77 3.06 1.51
CA ALA A 25 -6.43 4.29 1.95
C ALA A 25 -5.43 5.27 2.60
N VAL A 26 -4.54 4.78 3.45
CA VAL A 26 -3.47 5.58 4.07
C VAL A 26 -2.52 6.15 3.02
N LEU A 27 -2.09 5.35 2.04
CA LEU A 27 -1.25 5.85 0.94
C LEU A 27 -1.96 6.92 0.12
N ALA A 28 -3.24 6.73 -0.20
CA ALA A 28 -4.02 7.72 -0.95
C ALA A 28 -4.12 9.04 -0.18
N GLN A 29 -4.36 8.99 1.13
CA GLN A 29 -4.37 10.18 1.97
C GLN A 29 -2.99 10.85 2.01
N ALA A 30 -1.91 10.10 2.22
CA ALA A 30 -0.55 10.65 2.25
C ALA A 30 -0.16 11.31 0.93
N MET A 31 -0.55 10.72 -0.22
CA MET A 31 -0.33 11.33 -1.53
C MET A 31 -1.14 12.61 -1.73
N ALA A 32 -2.37 12.68 -1.20
CA ALA A 32 -3.17 13.90 -1.26
C ALA A 32 -2.54 15.02 -0.40
N GLU A 33 -2.04 14.70 0.79
CA GLU A 33 -1.32 15.62 1.66
C GLU A 33 0.00 16.11 1.01
N GLU A 34 0.76 15.21 0.38
CA GLU A 34 1.95 15.57 -0.40
C GLU A 34 1.61 16.53 -1.55
N HIS A 35 0.53 16.25 -2.29
CA HIS A 35 0.08 17.11 -3.38
C HIS A 35 -0.36 18.49 -2.88
N ALA A 36 -1.08 18.54 -1.76
CA ALA A 36 -1.46 19.80 -1.12
C ALA A 36 -0.21 20.61 -0.70
N ALA A 37 0.76 19.97 -0.03
CA ALA A 37 2.01 20.63 0.34
C ALA A 37 2.81 21.14 -0.88
N ALA A 38 2.79 20.40 -2.00
CA ALA A 38 3.42 20.82 -3.25
C ALA A 38 2.71 22.05 -3.84
N ALA A 39 1.37 22.07 -3.81
CA ALA A 39 0.59 23.22 -4.22
C ALA A 39 0.87 24.43 -3.33
N ASP A 40 1.08 24.24 -2.03
CA ASP A 40 1.41 25.32 -1.09
C ASP A 40 2.77 25.95 -1.41
N VAL A 41 3.80 25.14 -1.66
CA VAL A 41 5.11 25.63 -2.13
C VAL A 41 4.96 26.44 -3.41
N ALA A 42 4.19 25.93 -4.38
CA ALA A 42 3.95 26.63 -5.64
C ALA A 42 3.24 27.98 -5.42
N ARG A 43 2.25 28.03 -4.52
CA ARG A 43 1.56 29.28 -4.16
C ARG A 43 2.51 30.29 -3.51
N CYS A 44 3.32 29.87 -2.54
CA CYS A 44 4.29 30.75 -1.88
C CYS A 44 5.29 31.33 -2.88
N ARG A 45 5.82 30.51 -3.80
CA ARG A 45 6.73 30.97 -4.86
C ARG A 45 6.04 31.95 -5.83
N ALA A 46 4.81 31.66 -6.25
CA ALA A 46 4.05 32.54 -7.13
C ALA A 46 3.78 33.92 -6.49
N VAL A 47 3.54 33.97 -5.18
CA VAL A 47 3.47 35.25 -4.45
C VAL A 47 4.79 35.99 -4.54
N ILE A 48 5.92 35.33 -4.28
CA ILE A 48 7.23 36.00 -4.36
C ILE A 48 7.50 36.54 -5.77
N GLU A 49 7.25 35.73 -6.80
CA GLU A 49 7.43 36.14 -8.19
C GLU A 49 6.53 37.33 -8.57
N ARG A 50 5.30 37.38 -8.06
CA ARG A 50 4.38 38.49 -8.30
C ARG A 50 4.90 39.78 -7.69
N GLU A 51 5.24 39.74 -6.40
CA GLU A 51 5.75 40.91 -5.67
C GLU A 51 7.08 41.42 -6.27
N GLN A 52 7.95 40.51 -6.74
CA GLN A 52 9.16 40.86 -7.49
C GLN A 52 8.87 41.61 -8.79
N ARG A 53 7.84 41.19 -9.54
CA ARG A 53 7.40 41.90 -10.75
C ARG A 53 6.85 43.28 -10.43
N GLU A 54 6.01 43.40 -9.40
CA GLU A 54 5.42 44.67 -8.97
C GLU A 54 6.51 45.67 -8.54
N ALA A 55 7.51 45.21 -7.77
CA ALA A 55 8.69 46.01 -7.39
C ALA A 55 9.53 46.42 -8.62
N SER A 56 9.72 45.51 -9.58
CA SER A 56 10.48 45.79 -10.82
C SER A 56 9.79 46.81 -11.72
N CYS A 57 8.47 46.88 -11.68
CA CYS A 57 7.66 47.88 -12.40
C CYS A 57 7.53 49.22 -11.64
N GLY A 58 8.20 49.38 -10.49
CA GLY A 58 8.15 50.59 -9.67
C GLY A 58 6.82 50.82 -8.95
N GLN A 59 5.99 49.78 -8.83
CA GLN A 59 4.68 49.85 -8.17
C GLN A 59 4.77 49.72 -6.64
N THR A 60 5.93 49.29 -6.12
CA THR A 60 6.22 49.12 -4.69
C THR A 60 7.54 49.81 -4.35
N SER A 61 7.66 50.39 -3.14
CA SER A 61 8.91 50.99 -2.72
C SER A 61 9.98 49.92 -2.49
N LEU A 62 11.23 50.25 -2.78
CA LEU A 62 12.35 49.31 -2.66
C LEU A 62 12.62 48.92 -1.18
N ASP A 63 12.22 49.77 -0.23
CA ASP A 63 12.36 49.53 1.20
C ASP A 63 11.29 48.55 1.71
N ASP A 64 10.05 48.63 1.21
CA ASP A 64 9.01 47.64 1.51
C ASP A 64 9.40 46.25 0.99
N PHE A 65 9.98 46.19 -0.21
CA PHE A 65 10.47 44.95 -0.82
C PHE A 65 11.59 44.30 0.01
N ARG A 66 12.54 45.11 0.52
CA ARG A 66 13.64 44.64 1.39
C ARG A 66 13.13 44.08 2.72
N LEU A 67 12.05 44.62 3.25
CA LEU A 67 11.47 44.19 4.52
C LEU A 67 10.69 42.88 4.38
N TRP A 68 9.94 42.71 3.29
CA TRP A 68 9.08 41.54 3.09
C TRP A 68 9.80 40.32 2.48
N LEU A 69 10.79 40.51 1.59
CA LEU A 69 11.41 39.39 0.85
C LEU A 69 11.98 38.28 1.76
N PRO A 70 12.72 38.59 2.85
CA PRO A 70 13.22 37.55 3.76
C PRO A 70 12.08 36.73 4.40
N ALA A 71 10.99 37.38 4.79
CA ALA A 71 9.81 36.70 5.35
C ALA A 71 9.11 35.80 4.31
N GLY A 72 9.08 36.23 3.04
CA GLY A 72 8.61 35.42 1.92
C GLY A 72 9.48 34.17 1.70
N GLU A 73 10.80 34.34 1.67
CA GLU A 73 11.75 33.23 1.53
C GLU A 73 11.65 32.23 2.68
N ASP A 74 11.49 32.72 3.92
CA ASP A 74 11.27 31.86 5.09
C ASP A 74 9.93 31.12 5.02
N ALA A 75 8.89 31.71 4.45
CA ALA A 75 7.63 31.02 4.18
C ALA A 75 7.81 29.90 3.15
N VAL A 76 8.55 30.14 2.06
CA VAL A 76 8.86 29.09 1.06
C VAL A 76 9.67 27.97 1.69
N LYS A 77 10.71 28.28 2.47
CA LYS A 77 11.51 27.25 3.16
C LYS A 77 10.66 26.39 4.09
N ARG A 78 9.75 26.99 4.86
CA ARG A 78 8.82 26.24 5.72
C ARG A 78 7.87 25.35 4.91
N ALA A 79 7.35 25.85 3.79
CA ALA A 79 6.50 25.05 2.90
C ALA A 79 7.28 23.88 2.28
N GLU A 80 8.55 24.09 1.90
CA GLU A 80 9.42 23.04 1.37
C GLU A 80 9.76 21.97 2.41
N GLN A 81 9.98 22.37 3.68
CA GLN A 81 10.15 21.45 4.79
C GLN A 81 8.89 20.60 5.01
N ALA A 82 7.71 21.22 4.96
CA ALA A 82 6.43 20.52 5.06
C ALA A 82 6.24 19.52 3.89
N LEU A 83 6.56 19.92 2.66
CA LEU A 83 6.55 19.02 1.50
C LEU A 83 7.53 17.86 1.67
N HIS A 84 8.73 18.11 2.19
CA HIS A 84 9.69 17.04 2.45
C HIS A 84 9.17 16.04 3.49
N ALA A 85 8.56 16.53 4.58
CA ALA A 85 7.94 15.66 5.58
C ALA A 85 6.76 14.86 4.98
N ALA A 86 5.91 15.49 4.17
CA ALA A 86 4.79 14.80 3.51
C ALA A 86 5.27 13.69 2.56
N ARG A 87 6.37 13.91 1.83
CA ARG A 87 7.03 12.88 1.00
C ARG A 87 7.53 11.70 1.81
N GLN A 88 8.16 11.94 2.96
CA GLN A 88 8.60 10.86 3.85
C GLN A 88 7.41 10.00 4.32
N VAL A 89 6.29 10.64 4.64
CA VAL A 89 5.06 9.94 5.03
C VAL A 89 4.49 9.12 3.86
N SER A 90 4.45 9.68 2.65
CA SER A 90 3.94 8.96 1.46
C SER A 90 4.84 7.78 1.08
N ASP A 91 6.16 7.91 1.20
CA ASP A 91 7.12 6.82 1.00
C ASP A 91 6.92 5.71 2.05
N GLN A 92 6.77 6.06 3.33
CA GLN A 92 6.51 5.08 4.40
C GLN A 92 5.16 4.36 4.20
N ALA A 93 4.13 5.07 3.76
CA ALA A 93 2.84 4.48 3.41
C ALA A 93 2.97 3.50 2.23
N ARG A 94 3.80 3.82 1.23
CA ARG A 94 4.09 2.95 0.10
C ARG A 94 4.81 1.67 0.54
N GLU A 95 5.82 1.78 1.39
CA GLU A 95 6.49 0.60 1.97
C GLU A 95 5.52 -0.28 2.74
N THR A 96 4.65 0.33 3.55
CA THR A 96 3.64 -0.38 4.32
C THR A 96 2.70 -1.17 3.41
N LEU A 97 2.25 -0.56 2.31
CA LEU A 97 1.42 -1.23 1.31
C LEU A 97 2.16 -2.40 0.65
N VAL A 98 3.43 -2.24 0.30
CA VAL A 98 4.25 -3.34 -0.27
C VAL A 98 4.33 -4.51 0.71
N ARG A 99 4.62 -4.24 1.99
CA ARG A 99 4.69 -5.27 3.05
C ARG A 99 3.33 -5.97 3.23
N ALA A 100 2.24 -5.22 3.28
CA ALA A 100 0.89 -5.79 3.41
C ALA A 100 0.54 -6.73 2.24
N ASN A 101 0.87 -6.33 1.01
CA ASN A 101 0.68 -7.19 -0.17
C ASN A 101 1.54 -8.45 -0.13
N ALA A 102 2.80 -8.34 0.31
CA ALA A 102 3.69 -9.49 0.46
C ALA A 102 3.14 -10.51 1.47
N VAL A 103 2.63 -10.03 2.61
CA VAL A 103 2.00 -10.89 3.62
C VAL A 103 0.72 -11.54 3.10
N LEU A 104 -0.13 -10.80 2.38
CA LEU A 104 -1.33 -11.36 1.75
C LEU A 104 -0.96 -12.46 0.75
N LYS A 105 0.01 -12.21 -0.12
CA LYS A 105 0.48 -13.17 -1.11
C LYS A 105 1.04 -14.43 -0.45
N ALA A 106 1.83 -14.29 0.62
CA ALA A 106 2.33 -15.42 1.39
C ALA A 106 1.20 -16.27 1.99
N ALA A 107 0.17 -15.63 2.56
CA ALA A 107 -0.99 -16.33 3.11
C ALA A 107 -1.78 -17.09 2.02
N GLN A 108 -1.93 -16.52 0.83
CA GLN A 108 -2.55 -17.17 -0.32
C GLN A 108 -1.74 -18.39 -0.77
N THR A 109 -0.43 -18.26 -0.93
CA THR A 109 0.45 -19.38 -1.30
C THR A 109 0.39 -20.54 -0.31
N ILE A 110 0.29 -20.25 1.00
CA ILE A 110 0.12 -21.29 2.03
C ILE A 110 -1.22 -22.03 1.86
N LEU A 111 -2.31 -21.30 1.59
CA LEU A 111 -3.60 -21.90 1.34
C LEU A 111 -3.59 -22.77 0.08
N ASP A 112 -3.01 -22.28 -1.02
CA ASP A 112 -2.98 -23.01 -2.28
C ASP A 112 -2.25 -24.35 -2.13
N ARG A 113 -1.06 -24.34 -1.49
CA ARG A 113 -0.31 -25.56 -1.17
C ARG A 113 -1.12 -26.55 -0.32
N ARG A 114 -1.85 -26.04 0.67
CA ARG A 114 -2.69 -26.89 1.53
C ARG A 114 -3.81 -27.56 0.74
N LEU A 115 -4.47 -26.82 -0.14
CA LEU A 115 -5.53 -27.37 -0.98
C LEU A 115 -4.98 -28.41 -1.97
N GLU A 116 -3.77 -28.22 -2.46
CA GLU A 116 -3.05 -29.20 -3.28
C GLU A 116 -2.73 -30.47 -2.49
N ASP A 117 -2.11 -30.35 -1.31
CA ASP A 117 -1.82 -31.47 -0.41
C ASP A 117 -3.10 -32.28 -0.07
N GLU A 118 -4.21 -31.59 0.22
CA GLU A 118 -5.51 -32.22 0.53
C GLU A 118 -6.08 -32.98 -0.67
N ARG A 119 -5.92 -32.46 -1.89
CA ARG A 119 -6.35 -33.13 -3.13
C ARG A 119 -5.50 -34.37 -3.40
N GLU A 120 -4.19 -34.27 -3.28
CA GLU A 120 -3.28 -35.41 -3.45
C GLU A 120 -3.54 -36.51 -2.41
N ALA A 121 -3.74 -36.13 -1.15
CA ALA A 121 -4.06 -37.09 -0.09
C ALA A 121 -5.39 -37.79 -0.34
N ARG A 122 -6.39 -37.08 -0.87
CA ARG A 122 -7.68 -37.67 -1.25
C ARG A 122 -7.53 -38.63 -2.41
N GLY A 123 -6.84 -38.22 -3.49
CA GLY A 123 -6.61 -39.09 -4.64
C GLY A 123 -5.86 -40.38 -4.27
N ARG A 124 -4.88 -40.31 -3.35
CA ARG A 124 -4.20 -41.51 -2.84
C ARG A 124 -5.14 -42.45 -2.06
N ARG A 125 -6.09 -41.91 -1.30
CA ARG A 125 -7.09 -42.73 -0.57
C ARG A 125 -8.07 -43.39 -1.53
N GLU A 126 -8.60 -42.63 -2.49
CA GLU A 126 -9.51 -43.14 -3.51
C GLU A 126 -8.83 -44.27 -4.32
N GLN A 127 -7.56 -44.10 -4.70
CA GLN A 127 -6.80 -45.15 -5.38
C GLN A 127 -6.61 -46.40 -4.51
N ALA A 128 -6.24 -46.22 -3.24
CA ALA A 128 -6.07 -47.34 -2.32
C ALA A 128 -7.38 -48.13 -2.13
N GLU A 129 -8.52 -47.45 -2.05
CA GLU A 129 -9.84 -48.08 -1.97
C GLU A 129 -10.18 -48.87 -3.25
N ILE A 130 -9.88 -48.32 -4.43
CA ILE A 130 -10.07 -49.02 -5.72
C ILE A 130 -9.19 -50.28 -5.80
N ASP A 131 -7.93 -50.18 -5.38
CA ASP A 131 -6.98 -51.29 -5.40
C ASP A 131 -7.43 -52.41 -4.44
N ASP A 132 -7.90 -52.05 -3.24
CA ASP A 132 -8.42 -53.00 -2.25
C ASP A 132 -9.69 -53.71 -2.73
N LEU A 133 -10.62 -52.98 -3.36
CA LEU A 133 -11.82 -53.57 -3.97
C LEU A 133 -11.46 -54.52 -5.12
N SER A 134 -10.51 -54.15 -5.95
CA SER A 134 -10.02 -54.98 -7.06
C SER A 134 -9.38 -56.28 -6.56
N ARG A 135 -8.57 -56.22 -5.49
CA ARG A 135 -7.99 -57.41 -4.85
C ARG A 135 -9.06 -58.34 -4.28
N ARG A 136 -10.07 -57.78 -3.59
CA ARG A 136 -11.17 -58.57 -3.00
C ARG A 136 -12.01 -59.27 -4.08
N ASN A 137 -12.34 -58.58 -5.17
CA ASN A 137 -13.09 -59.17 -6.27
C ASN A 137 -12.31 -60.28 -6.98
N ASN A 138 -11.00 -60.13 -7.16
CA ASN A 138 -10.16 -61.17 -7.76
C ASN A 138 -10.06 -62.44 -6.88
N ILE A 139 -10.07 -62.28 -5.55
CA ILE A 139 -10.06 -63.43 -4.62
C ILE A 139 -11.42 -64.14 -4.58
N ALA A 140 -12.53 -63.40 -4.70
CA ALA A 140 -13.87 -63.98 -4.72
C ALA A 140 -14.23 -64.70 -6.03
N ALA A 141 -13.49 -64.42 -7.11
CA ALA A 141 -13.68 -65.03 -8.43
C ALA A 141 -12.79 -66.26 -8.69
N ALA A 142 -11.88 -66.59 -7.76
CA ALA A 142 -11.00 -67.76 -7.81
C ALA A 142 -11.53 -68.88 -6.89
#